data_AF-A0A2E4Y989-F1
#
_entry.id   AF-A0A2E4Y989-F1
#
_cell.length_a   1.000
_cell.length_b   1.000
_cell.length_c   1.000
_cell.angle_alpha   90.00
_cell.angle_beta   90.00
_cell.angle_gamma   90.00
#
_symmetry.space_group_name_H-M   'P 1'
#
loop_
_entity.id
_entity.type
_entity.pdbx_description
1 polymer ?
#
loop_
_entity_poly.entity_id
_entity_poly.type
_entity_poly.pdbx_seq_one_letter_code
_entity_poly.pdbx_strand_id
1 'polypeptide(L)' 'MSKTGAWIMELQEQFEDKVADIIKESENVAEAYATAVKLNNDNHYVSWDNMEIECLVDDMWSEVWSKYQ' A
#
# COMPACT_ATOMS: atom_id res chain seq x y z
N MET A 1 9.52 23.83 0.82
CA MET A 1 9.83 22.38 0.91
C MET A 1 10.89 22.03 -0.12
N SER A 2 11.85 21.16 0.22
CA SER A 2 12.84 20.67 -0.75
C SER A 2 12.13 19.87 -1.86
N LYS A 3 12.57 20.03 -3.12
CA LYS A 3 12.01 19.29 -4.27
C LYS A 3 12.08 17.77 -4.07
N THR A 4 13.10 17.28 -3.36
CA THR A 4 13.28 15.86 -3.06
C THR A 4 12.26 15.34 -2.05
N GLY A 5 11.88 16.15 -1.05
CA GLY A 5 10.89 15.74 -0.06
C GLY A 5 9.48 15.66 -0.64
N ALA A 6 9.13 16.58 -1.55
CA ALA A 6 7.88 16.52 -2.29
C ALA A 6 7.79 15.26 -3.16
N TRP A 7 8.87 14.94 -3.88
CA TRP A 7 8.93 13.75 -4.72
C TRP A 7 8.79 12.42 -3.94
N ILE A 8 9.38 12.32 -2.74
CA ILE A 8 9.22 11.13 -1.89
C ILE A 8 7.77 10.96 -1.44
N MET A 9 7.11 12.06 -1.04
CA MET A 9 5.70 12.02 -0.64
C MET A 9 4.79 11.64 -1.83
N GLU A 10 5.08 12.13 -3.04
CA GLU A 10 4.35 11.74 -4.26
C GLU A 10 4.49 10.25 -4.59
N LEU A 11 5.66 9.64 -4.34
CA LEU A 11 5.85 8.19 -4.54
C LEU A 11 5.11 7.37 -3.49
N GLN A 12 5.10 7.84 -2.25
CA GLN A 12 4.37 7.21 -1.16
C GLN A 12 2.86 7.25 -1.43
N GLU A 13 2.29 8.41 -1.77
CA GLU A 13 0.87 8.53 -2.14
C GLU A 13 0.52 7.61 -3.33
N GLN A 14 1.38 7.54 -4.35
CA GLN A 14 1.18 6.61 -5.47
C GLN A 14 1.17 5.14 -5.05
N PHE A 15 1.99 4.76 -4.07
CA PHE A 15 2.00 3.41 -3.55
C PHE A 15 0.71 3.12 -2.78
N GLU A 16 0.31 4.02 -1.88
CA GLU A 16 -0.91 3.93 -1.10
C GLU A 16 -2.15 3.84 -2.00
N ASP A 17 -2.26 4.68 -3.04
CA ASP A 17 -3.35 4.62 -4.02
C ASP A 17 -3.43 3.25 -4.71
N LYS A 18 -2.29 2.69 -5.11
CA LYS A 18 -2.24 1.36 -5.74
C LYS A 18 -2.60 0.24 -4.75
N VAL A 19 -2.17 0.34 -3.51
CA VAL A 19 -2.55 -0.60 -2.45
C VAL A 19 -4.07 -0.55 -2.21
N ALA A 20 -4.67 0.65 -2.22
CA ALA A 20 -6.12 0.80 -2.12
C ALA A 20 -6.86 0.06 -3.24
N ASP A 21 -6.36 0.13 -4.47
CA ASP A 21 -6.97 -0.56 -5.61
C ASP A 21 -6.76 -2.08 -5.52
N ILE A 22 -5.56 -2.54 -5.14
CA ILE A 22 -5.27 -3.95 -4.86
C ILE A 22 -6.26 -4.52 -3.83
N ILE A 23 -6.51 -3.79 -2.74
CA ILE A 23 -7.41 -4.22 -1.67
C ILE A 23 -8.85 -4.40 -2.17
N LYS A 24 -9.33 -3.52 -3.06
CA LYS A 24 -10.68 -3.61 -3.63
C LYS A 24 -10.83 -4.79 -4.60
N GLU A 25 -9.74 -5.17 -5.26
CA GLU A 25 -9.72 -6.28 -6.23
C GLU A 25 -9.42 -7.65 -5.59
N SER A 26 -8.87 -7.65 -4.37
CA SER A 26 -8.47 -8.87 -3.66
C SER A 26 -9.63 -9.51 -2.89
N GLU A 27 -9.66 -10.84 -2.83
CA GLU A 27 -10.69 -11.58 -2.08
C GLU A 27 -10.38 -11.67 -0.58
N ASN A 28 -9.10 -11.56 -0.21
CA ASN A 28 -8.63 -11.65 1.17
C ASN A 28 -7.39 -10.79 1.41
N VAL A 29 -7.14 -10.45 2.68
CA VAL A 29 -6.05 -9.55 3.08
C VAL A 29 -4.66 -10.11 2.75
N ALA A 30 -4.47 -11.43 2.80
CA ALA A 30 -3.19 -12.06 2.51
C ALA A 30 -2.80 -11.93 1.02
N GLU A 31 -3.78 -12.02 0.12
CA GLU A 31 -3.61 -11.76 -1.31
C GLU A 31 -3.25 -10.30 -1.58
N ALA A 32 -3.96 -9.37 -0.92
CA ALA A 32 -3.68 -7.94 -1.04
C ALA A 32 -2.25 -7.61 -0.58
N TYR A 33 -1.84 -8.16 0.56
CA TYR A 33 -0.48 -8.01 1.09
C TYR A 33 0.58 -8.57 0.15
N ALA A 34 0.44 -9.81 -0.33
CA ALA A 34 1.40 -10.41 -1.24
C ALA A 34 1.55 -9.60 -2.53
N THR A 35 0.45 -9.04 -3.04
CA THR A 35 0.44 -8.21 -4.23
C THR A 35 1.09 -6.84 -3.98
N ALA A 36 0.84 -6.21 -2.83
CA ALA A 36 1.47 -4.95 -2.43
C ALA A 36 2.99 -5.08 -2.25
N VAL A 37 3.46 -6.16 -1.62
CA VAL A 37 4.90 -6.46 -1.47
C VAL A 37 5.54 -6.65 -2.84
N LYS A 38 4.90 -7.43 -3.73
CA LYS A 38 5.40 -7.62 -5.09
C LYS A 38 5.48 -6.30 -5.86
N LEU A 39 4.43 -5.47 -5.78
CA LEU A 39 4.39 -4.16 -6.42
C LEU A 39 5.57 -3.28 -5.98
N ASN A 40 5.86 -3.22 -4.67
CA ASN A 40 6.96 -2.41 -4.16
C ASN A 40 8.34 -2.99 -4.53
N ASN A 41 8.48 -4.32 -4.54
CA ASN A 41 9.72 -4.96 -4.99
C ASN A 41 10.01 -4.71 -6.48
N ASP A 42 8.97 -4.66 -7.31
CA ASP A 42 9.14 -4.47 -8.75
C ASP A 42 9.38 -3.00 -9.14
N ASN A 43 8.85 -2.03 -8.37
CA ASN A 43 8.81 -0.61 -8.75
C ASN A 43 9.54 0.33 -7.79
N HIS A 44 9.87 -0.14 -6.58
CA HIS A 44 10.58 0.62 -5.55
C HIS A 44 9.94 1.99 -5.23
N TYR A 45 8.63 2.02 -5.00
CA TYR A 45 7.92 3.25 -4.64
C TYR A 45 8.33 3.75 -3.26
N VAL A 46 8.48 2.84 -2.29
CA VAL A 46 8.81 3.16 -0.90
C VAL A 46 9.96 2.28 -0.42
N SER A 47 10.79 2.82 0.48
CA SER A 47 11.88 2.08 1.13
C SER A 47 11.39 1.38 2.41
N TRP A 48 10.21 0.78 2.35
CA TRP A 48 9.60 0.09 3.46
C TRP A 48 9.97 -1.38 3.49
N ASP A 49 10.05 -1.94 4.68
CA ASP A 49 10.11 -3.38 4.85
C ASP A 49 8.73 -4.03 4.69
N ASN A 50 8.72 -5.36 4.66
CA ASN A 50 7.49 -6.11 4.48
C ASN A 50 6.49 -5.91 5.64
N MET A 51 6.97 -5.66 6.86
CA MET A 51 6.10 -5.45 8.02
C MET A 51 5.40 -4.09 7.93
N GLU A 52 6.11 -3.04 7.50
CA GLU A 52 5.54 -1.73 7.22
C GLU A 52 4.45 -1.80 6.13
N ILE A 53 4.68 -2.59 5.07
CA ILE A 53 3.67 -2.83 4.02
C ILE A 53 2.48 -3.63 4.56
N GLU A 54 2.72 -4.64 5.40
CA GLU A 54 1.65 -5.43 6.04
C GLU A 54 0.75 -4.55 6.91
N CYS A 55 1.34 -3.67 7.74
CA CYS A 55 0.58 -2.72 8.55
C CYS A 55 -0.26 -1.76 7.69
N LEU A 56 0.31 -1.21 6.60
CA LEU A 56 -0.47 -0.37 5.68
C LEU A 56 -1.67 -1.14 5.12
N VAL A 57 -1.45 -2.36 4.64
CA VAL A 57 -2.50 -3.18 4.02
C VAL A 57 -3.58 -3.51 5.03
N ASP A 58 -3.23 -3.89 6.26
CA ASP A 58 -4.19 -4.20 7.32
C ASP A 58 -5.04 -2.98 7.72
N ASP A 59 -4.41 -1.82 7.86
CA ASP A 59 -5.11 -0.56 8.18
C ASP A 59 -6.10 -0.20 7.06
N MET A 60 -5.64 -0.19 5.82
CA MET A 60 -6.46 0.13 4.66
C MET A 60 -7.55 -0.92 4.40
N TRP A 61 -7.25 -2.20 4.62
CA TRP A 61 -8.21 -3.29 4.52
C TRP A 61 -9.34 -3.11 5.53
N SER A 62 -8.97 -2.78 6.78
CA SER A 62 -9.93 -2.48 7.82
C SER A 62 -10.79 -1.28 7.46
N GLU A 63 -10.24 -0.21 6.87
CA GLU A 63 -11.03 0.94 6.43
C GLU A 63 -12.01 0.61 5.28
N VAL A 64 -11.58 -0.16 4.29
CA VAL A 64 -12.42 -0.56 3.15
C VAL A 64 -13.53 -1.50 3.59
N TRP A 65 -13.20 -2.49 4.42
CA TRP A 65 -14.10 -3.58 4.79
C TRP A 65 -14.80 -3.41 6.14
N SER A 66 -14.44 -2.43 6.96
CA SER A 66 -15.19 -2.05 8.18
C SER A 66 -16.63 -1.61 7.88
N LYS A 67 -16.93 -1.22 6.63
CA LYS A 67 -18.30 -0.96 6.16
C LYS A 67 -19.15 -2.22 5.98
N TYR A 68 -18.52 -3.40 6.02
CA TYR A 68 -19.15 -4.71 5.87
C TYR A 68 -19.10 -5.56 7.16
N GLN A 69 -18.52 -5.02 8.25
CA GLN A 69 -18.66 -5.57 9.60
C GLN A 69 -19.98 -5.10 10.23
#